data_AF-A0A942DUN5-F1
#
_entry.id   AF-A0A942DUN5-F1
#
_cell.length_a   1.000
_cell.length_b   1.000
_cell.length_c   1.000
_cell.angle_alpha   90.00
_cell.angle_beta   90.00
_cell.angle_gamma   90.00
#
_symmetry.space_group_name_H-M   'P 1'
#
loop_
_entity.id
_entity.type
_entity.pdbx_description
1 polymer ?
#
loop_
_entity_poly.entity_id
_entity_poly.type
_entity_poly.pdbx_seq_one_letter_code
_entity_poly.pdbx_strand_id
1 'polypeptide(L)'
;MSIHDTRSLPELLSTLVNEMSTLFRQEIRLARTETSENIGKMTGAMGMLAAAGVLMIPAIVILLQAISAFLVAQGMEEHWALLVVSLVVLLVGVILLSVGLGRLKASHLAPDRTLEQVRRDALVAREQIR
;
A
#
# COMPACT_ATOMS: atom_id res chain seq x y z
N MET A 1 8.07 -29.59 60.61
CA MET A 1 6.62 -29.44 60.47
C MET A 1 6.32 -28.05 59.90
N SER A 2 5.96 -28.00 58.61
CA SER A 2 5.16 -26.97 57.92
C SER A 2 5.59 -25.49 57.98
N ILE A 3 6.48 -25.08 57.07
CA ILE A 3 6.38 -23.75 56.44
C ILE A 3 5.62 -23.98 55.12
N HIS A 4 4.30 -23.86 55.15
CA HIS A 4 3.53 -23.71 53.91
C HIS A 4 3.46 -22.22 53.61
N ASP A 5 4.35 -21.73 52.76
CA ASP A 5 4.14 -20.46 52.06
C ASP A 5 2.99 -20.68 51.06
N THR A 6 1.77 -20.69 51.58
CA THR A 6 0.57 -20.62 50.76
C THR A 6 0.57 -19.24 50.12
N ARG A 7 1.17 -19.13 48.92
CA ARG A 7 1.00 -17.97 48.05
C ARG A 7 -0.47 -17.61 48.06
N SER A 8 -0.76 -16.41 48.52
CA SER A 8 -2.13 -16.00 48.74
C SER A 8 -2.81 -15.81 47.38
N LEU A 9 -4.09 -16.21 47.24
CA LEU A 9 -4.90 -16.03 46.02
C LEU A 9 -4.80 -14.61 45.40
N PRO A 10 -4.72 -13.51 46.19
CA PRO A 10 -4.51 -12.17 45.66
C PRO A 10 -3.15 -11.99 44.96
N GLU A 11 -2.11 -12.67 45.44
CA GLU A 11 -0.75 -12.57 44.94
C GLU A 11 -0.58 -13.32 43.61
N LEU A 12 -1.27 -14.46 43.44
CA LEU A 12 -1.33 -15.19 42.18
C LEU A 12 -2.10 -14.44 41.10
N LEU A 13 -3.23 -13.80 41.46
CA LEU A 13 -3.99 -12.93 40.56
C LEU A 13 -3.18 -11.71 40.13
N SER A 14 -2.50 -11.05 41.07
CA SER A 14 -1.60 -9.93 40.78
C SER A 14 -0.49 -10.34 39.80
N THR A 15 0.11 -11.52 40.01
CA THR A 15 1.15 -12.06 39.13
C THR A 15 0.60 -12.32 37.71
N LEU A 16 -0.56 -12.96 37.59
CA LEU A 16 -1.18 -13.27 36.31
C LEU A 16 -1.55 -12.01 35.52
N VAL A 17 -2.11 -10.99 36.18
CA VAL A 17 -2.43 -9.70 35.56
C VAL A 17 -1.16 -8.99 35.07
N ASN A 18 -0.07 -9.05 35.84
CA ASN A 18 1.22 -8.51 35.40
C ASN A 18 1.81 -9.28 34.23
N GLU A 19 1.73 -10.60 34.20
CA GLU A 19 2.18 -11.43 33.07
C GLU A 19 1.37 -11.15 31.81
N MET A 20 0.04 -11.08 31.91
CA MET A 20 -0.84 -10.70 30.79
C MET A 20 -0.53 -9.30 30.27
N SER A 21 -0.30 -8.34 31.18
CA SER A 21 0.12 -6.98 30.82
C SER A 21 1.48 -6.97 30.12
N THR A 22 2.39 -7.86 30.52
CA THR A 22 3.72 -8.00 29.92
C THR A 22 3.63 -8.58 28.53
N LEU A 23 2.87 -9.66 28.33
CA LEU A 23 2.61 -10.25 27.02
C LEU A 23 1.94 -9.26 26.06
N PHE A 24 0.93 -8.51 26.53
CA PHE A 24 0.25 -7.52 25.69
C PHE A 24 1.19 -6.41 25.19
N ARG A 25 2.08 -5.92 26.06
CA ARG A 25 3.13 -4.95 25.65
C ARG A 25 4.11 -5.58 24.65
N GLN A 26 4.40 -6.86 24.80
CA GLN A 26 5.28 -7.60 23.91
C GLN A 26 4.66 -7.78 22.52
N GLU A 27 3.38 -8.11 22.45
CA GLU A 27 2.59 -8.20 21.21
C GLU A 27 2.54 -6.85 20.50
N ILE A 28 2.27 -5.75 21.22
CA ILE A 28 2.30 -4.38 20.68
C ILE A 28 3.68 -4.04 20.14
N ARG A 29 4.75 -4.39 20.87
CA ARG A 29 6.11 -4.12 20.44
C ARG A 29 6.45 -4.92 19.17
N LEU A 30 6.09 -6.19 19.11
CA LEU A 30 6.31 -7.05 17.95
C LEU A 30 5.53 -6.52 16.73
N ALA A 31 4.24 -6.25 16.91
CA ALA A 31 3.38 -5.68 15.88
C ALA A 31 3.92 -4.33 15.37
N ARG A 32 4.42 -3.47 16.27
CA ARG A 32 5.06 -2.21 15.89
C ARG A 32 6.34 -2.44 15.09
N THR A 33 7.18 -3.40 15.48
CA THR A 33 8.41 -3.74 14.76
C THR A 33 8.09 -4.27 13.35
N GLU A 34 7.17 -5.21 13.22
CA GLU A 34 6.78 -5.78 11.93
C GLU A 34 6.13 -4.71 11.02
N THR A 35 5.26 -3.86 11.59
CA THR A 35 4.67 -2.74 10.87
C THR A 35 5.74 -1.75 10.39
N SER A 36 6.70 -1.42 11.24
CA SER A 36 7.81 -0.53 10.89
C SER A 36 8.70 -1.13 9.79
N GLU A 37 8.97 -2.43 9.84
CA GLU A 37 9.76 -3.13 8.85
C GLU A 37 9.03 -3.20 7.49
N ASN A 38 7.74 -3.52 7.51
CA ASN A 38 6.89 -3.51 6.31
C ASN A 38 6.79 -2.12 5.69
N ILE A 39 6.62 -1.07 6.50
CA ILE A 39 6.61 0.32 6.02
C ILE A 39 7.97 0.69 5.41
N GLY A 40 9.08 0.30 6.05
CA GLY A 40 10.43 0.54 5.53
C GLY A 40 10.64 -0.13 4.16
N LYS A 41 10.26 -1.40 4.03
CA LYS A 41 10.30 -2.14 2.75
C LYS A 41 9.44 -1.49 1.68
N MET A 42 8.21 -1.11 2.03
CA MET A 42 7.29 -0.43 1.12
C MET A 42 7.85 0.93 0.67
N THR A 43 8.41 1.71 1.59
CA THR A 43 9.02 3.02 1.29
C THR A 43 10.22 2.88 0.35
N GLY A 44 11.10 1.90 0.61
CA GLY A 44 12.22 1.58 -0.28
C GLY A 44 11.75 1.17 -1.68
N ALA A 45 10.74 0.29 -1.77
CA ALA A 45 10.16 -0.13 -3.03
C ALA A 45 9.51 1.05 -3.80
N MET A 46 8.76 1.90 -3.11
CA MET A 46 8.18 3.12 -3.70
C MET A 46 9.27 4.08 -4.20
N GLY A 47 10.37 4.23 -3.47
CA GLY A 47 11.53 5.03 -3.88
C GLY A 47 12.17 4.51 -5.18
N MET A 48 12.36 3.19 -5.28
CA MET A 48 12.89 2.57 -6.50
C MET A 48 11.93 2.71 -7.69
N LEU A 49 10.62 2.53 -7.48
CA LEU A 49 9.61 2.74 -8.52
C LEU A 49 9.55 4.19 -9.00
N ALA A 50 9.66 5.15 -8.09
CA ALA A 50 9.74 6.57 -8.44
C ALA A 50 10.98 6.88 -9.28
N ALA A 51 12.16 6.40 -8.85
CA ALA A 51 13.41 6.56 -9.60
C ALA A 51 13.35 5.92 -10.99
N ALA A 52 12.80 4.69 -11.07
CA ALA A 52 12.57 4.02 -12.35
C ALA A 52 11.61 4.81 -13.24
N GLY A 53 10.53 5.36 -12.70
CA GLY A 53 9.60 6.23 -13.42
C GLY A 53 10.28 7.47 -14.00
N VAL A 54 11.11 8.15 -13.21
CA VAL A 54 11.88 9.33 -13.65
C VAL A 54 12.80 8.99 -14.83
N LEU A 55 13.48 7.84 -14.79
CA LEU A 55 14.39 7.40 -15.86
C LEU A 55 13.63 6.86 -17.08
N MET A 56 12.47 6.25 -16.88
CA MET A 56 11.67 5.67 -17.96
C MET A 56 11.08 6.75 -18.88
N ILE A 57 10.73 7.92 -18.34
CA ILE A 57 10.18 9.05 -19.14
C ILE A 57 11.11 9.43 -20.31
N PRO A 58 12.36 9.86 -20.09
CA PRO A 58 13.26 10.20 -21.19
C PRO A 58 13.62 8.99 -22.05
N ALA A 59 13.74 7.80 -21.47
CA ALA A 59 14.02 6.58 -22.23
C ALA A 59 12.91 6.27 -23.27
N ILE A 60 11.64 6.39 -22.87
CA ILE A 60 10.51 6.23 -23.78
C ILE A 60 10.52 7.32 -24.86
N VAL A 61 10.79 8.57 -24.51
CA VAL A 61 10.86 9.66 -25.50
C VAL A 61 11.92 9.38 -26.56
N ILE A 62 13.13 9.00 -26.16
CA ILE A 62 14.22 8.66 -27.08
C ILE A 62 13.84 7.44 -27.94
N LEU A 63 13.20 6.43 -27.35
CA LEU A 63 12.74 5.25 -28.08
C LEU A 63 11.69 5.61 -29.16
N LEU A 64 10.72 6.46 -28.83
CA LEU A 64 9.70 6.91 -29.78
C LEU A 64 10.28 7.77 -30.91
N GLN A 65 11.28 8.60 -30.60
CA GLN A 65 12.03 9.32 -31.63
C GLN A 65 12.79 8.36 -32.54
N ALA A 66 13.45 7.34 -31.98
CA ALA A 66 14.16 6.33 -32.77
C ALA A 66 13.21 5.54 -33.69
N ILE A 67 12.03 5.16 -33.20
CA ILE A 67 10.99 4.52 -34.02
C ILE A 67 10.53 5.44 -35.13
N SER A 68 10.25 6.71 -34.82
CA SER A 68 9.82 7.69 -35.83
C SER A 68 10.89 7.88 -36.90
N ALA A 69 12.16 8.04 -36.52
CA ALA A 69 13.29 8.15 -37.44
C ALA A 69 13.47 6.88 -38.29
N PHE A 70 13.24 5.70 -37.71
CA PHE A 70 13.25 4.44 -38.45
C PHE A 70 12.15 4.40 -39.53
N LEU A 71 10.92 4.82 -39.22
CA LEU A 71 9.84 4.89 -40.20
C LEU A 71 10.17 5.88 -41.33
N VAL A 72 10.79 7.02 -41.00
CA VAL A 72 11.26 7.98 -42.01
C VAL A 72 12.33 7.35 -42.91
N ALA A 73 13.27 6.61 -42.33
CA ALA A 73 14.30 5.90 -43.10
C ALA A 73 13.72 4.80 -44.02
N GLN A 74 12.52 4.29 -43.75
CA GLN A 74 11.79 3.37 -44.63
C GLN A 74 11.03 4.09 -45.77
N GLY A 75 11.20 5.40 -45.92
CA GLY A 75 10.60 6.21 -46.98
C GLY A 75 9.27 6.86 -46.60
N MET A 76 8.87 6.82 -45.33
CA MET A 76 7.69 7.53 -44.87
C MET A 76 8.01 9.02 -44.64
N GLU A 77 7.07 9.91 -44.98
CA GLU A 77 7.26 11.34 -44.67
C GLU A 77 7.31 11.57 -43.16
N GLU A 78 8.16 12.52 -42.73
CA GLU A 78 8.42 12.82 -41.32
C GLU A 78 7.14 13.12 -40.53
N HIS A 79 6.27 13.97 -41.08
CA HIS A 79 5.00 14.35 -40.45
C HIS A 79 4.09 13.14 -40.24
N TRP A 80 4.02 12.22 -41.21
CA TRP A 80 3.21 11.01 -41.12
C TRP A 80 3.79 10.00 -40.12
N ALA A 81 5.12 9.87 -40.05
CA ALA A 81 5.79 9.02 -39.07
C ALA A 81 5.49 9.45 -37.63
N LEU A 82 5.63 10.74 -37.36
CA LEU A 82 5.30 11.30 -36.05
C LEU A 82 3.83 11.11 -35.70
N LEU A 83 2.91 11.40 -36.63
CA LEU A 83 1.47 11.24 -36.39
C LEU A 83 1.08 9.81 -36.06
N VAL A 84 1.57 8.82 -36.82
CA VAL A 84 1.23 7.41 -36.60
C VAL A 84 1.79 6.94 -35.25
N VAL A 85 3.06 7.23 -34.95
CA VAL A 85 3.69 6.81 -33.70
C VAL A 85 2.98 7.45 -32.50
N SER A 86 2.72 8.77 -32.56
CA SER A 86 2.00 9.46 -31.48
C SER A 86 0.59 8.95 -31.29
N LEU A 87 -0.15 8.64 -32.36
CA LEU A 87 -1.51 8.11 -32.26
C LEU A 87 -1.54 6.73 -31.60
N VAL A 88 -0.62 5.84 -31.98
CA VAL A 88 -0.50 4.50 -31.37
C VAL A 88 -0.18 4.60 -29.88
N VAL A 89 0.80 5.44 -29.52
CA VAL A 89 1.17 5.64 -28.11
C VAL A 89 0.03 6.27 -27.31
N LEU A 90 -0.71 7.22 -27.89
CA LEU A 90 -1.87 7.84 -27.25
C LEU A 90 -2.94 6.80 -26.92
N LEU A 91 -3.26 5.91 -27.88
CA LEU A 91 -4.23 4.84 -27.66
C LEU A 91 -3.80 3.89 -26.55
N VAL A 92 -2.54 3.44 -26.57
CA VAL A 92 -1.98 2.59 -25.51
C VAL A 92 -2.02 3.31 -24.15
N GLY A 93 -1.66 4.59 -24.13
CA GLY A 93 -1.70 5.42 -22.92
C GLY A 93 -3.09 5.56 -22.32
N VAL A 94 -4.11 5.80 -23.15
CA VAL A 94 -5.52 5.88 -22.71
C VAL A 94 -5.99 4.54 -22.14
N ILE A 95 -5.62 3.41 -22.75
CA ILE A 95 -5.96 2.07 -22.24
C ILE A 95 -5.29 1.83 -20.88
N LEU A 96 -3.98 2.07 -20.77
CA LEU A 96 -3.24 1.89 -19.53
C LEU A 96 -3.77 2.78 -18.41
N LEU A 97 -4.08 4.05 -18.72
CA LEU A 97 -4.69 4.98 -17.78
C LEU A 97 -6.05 4.47 -17.31
N SER A 98 -6.91 4.04 -18.24
CA SER A 98 -8.25 3.51 -17.91
C SER A 98 -8.16 2.26 -17.02
N VAL A 99 -7.26 1.33 -17.34
CA VAL A 99 -7.02 0.12 -16.53
C VAL A 99 -6.43 0.47 -15.17
N GLY A 100 -5.45 1.39 -15.12
CA GLY A 100 -4.82 1.85 -13.89
C GLY A 100 -5.83 2.49 -12.94
N LEU A 101 -6.62 3.45 -13.42
CA LEU A 101 -7.69 4.07 -12.63
C LEU A 101 -8.75 3.04 -12.23
N GLY A 102 -9.09 2.09 -13.11
CA GLY A 102 -10.01 1.00 -12.78
C GLY A 102 -9.50 0.12 -11.63
N ARG A 103 -8.22 -0.24 -11.64
CA ARG A 103 -7.58 -1.03 -10.58
C ARG A 103 -7.48 -0.26 -9.27
N LEU A 104 -7.17 1.03 -9.32
CA LEU A 104 -7.13 1.89 -8.13
C LEU A 104 -8.51 2.08 -7.49
N LYS A 105 -9.58 2.11 -8.30
CA LYS A 105 -10.97 2.14 -7.81
C LYS A 105 -11.42 0.80 -7.25
N ALA A 106 -10.98 -0.31 -7.83
CA ALA A 106 -11.32 -1.67 -7.37
C ALA A 106 -10.51 -2.10 -6.13
N SER A 107 -9.28 -1.61 -5.99
CA SER A 107 -8.55 -1.64 -4.74
C SER A 107 -9.24 -0.66 -3.79
N HIS A 108 -10.08 -1.17 -2.91
CA HIS A 108 -10.77 -0.46 -1.84
C HIS A 108 -9.75 0.24 -0.91
N LEU A 109 -9.17 1.35 -1.37
CA LEU A 109 -8.26 2.20 -0.59
C LEU A 109 -8.99 2.83 0.60
N ALA A 110 -10.33 2.85 0.56
CA ALA A 110 -11.18 2.98 1.73
C ALA A 110 -11.71 1.59 2.14
N PRO A 111 -11.44 1.10 3.36
CA PRO A 111 -12.05 -0.11 3.87
C PRO A 111 -13.56 0.14 4.09
N ASP A 112 -14.37 -0.04 3.05
CA ASP A 112 -15.83 0.21 3.14
C ASP A 112 -16.47 -0.62 4.27
N ARG A 113 -15.98 -1.85 4.48
CA ARG A 113 -16.42 -2.73 5.56
C ARG A 113 -16.03 -2.23 6.95
N THR A 114 -14.84 -1.66 7.10
CA THR A 114 -14.33 -1.20 8.40
C THR A 114 -14.98 0.12 8.80
N LEU A 115 -15.26 1.01 7.84
CA LEU A 115 -16.03 2.23 8.06
C LEU A 115 -17.47 1.93 8.47
N GLU A 116 -18.09 0.89 7.89
CA GLU A 116 -19.45 0.49 8.24
C GLU A 116 -19.53 -0.16 9.64
N GLN A 117 -18.52 -0.94 10.04
CA GLN A 117 -18.42 -1.48 11.39
C GLN A 117 -18.19 -0.39 12.44
N VAL A 118 -17.27 0.55 12.20
CA VAL A 118 -17.04 1.69 13.11
C VAL A 118 -18.28 2.58 13.23
N ARG A 119 -19.04 2.78 12.15
CA ARG A 119 -20.32 3.49 12.21
C ARG A 119 -21.37 2.76 13.04
N ARG A 120 -21.49 1.43 12.91
CA ARG A 120 -22.42 0.64 13.73
C ARG A 120 -22.05 0.71 15.20
N ASP A 121 -20.77 0.56 15.52
CA ASP A 121 -20.30 0.61 16.91
C ASP A 121 -20.53 2.00 17.53
N ALA A 122 -20.34 3.07 16.75
CA ALA A 122 -20.63 4.44 17.20
C ALA A 122 -22.13 4.70 17.43
N LEU A 123 -23.03 4.03 16.69
CA LEU A 123 -24.47 4.13 16.88
C LEU A 123 -24.92 3.38 18.14
N VAL A 124 -24.42 2.16 18.36
CA VAL A 124 -24.72 1.37 19.56
C VAL A 124 -24.20 2.05 20.83
N ALA A 125 -23.01 2.65 20.77
CA ALA A 125 -22.46 3.42 21.89
C ALA A 125 -23.30 4.67 22.24
N ARG A 126 -23.96 5.29 21.25
CA ARG A 126 -24.87 6.42 21.49
C ARG A 126 -26.21 5.99 22.09
N GLU A 127 -26.69 4.79 21.77
CA GLU A 127 -27.91 4.23 22.36
C GLU A 127 -27.73 3.83 23.83
N GLN A 128 -26.52 3.45 24.27
CA GLN A 128 -26.27 3.11 25.68
C GLN A 128 -26.13 4.32 26.61
N ILE A 129 -25.98 5.53 26.07
CA ILE A 129 -25.80 6.76 26.87
C ILE A 129 -27.13 7.52 27.06
N ARG A 130 -28.22 7.07 26.41
CA ARG A 130 -29.55 7.69 26.50
C ARG A 130 -30.53 6.82 27.29
#